data_AF-A0A4D7AMC7-F1
#
_entry.id   AF-A0A4D7AMC7-F1
#
_cell.length_a   1.000
_cell.length_b   1.000
_cell.length_c   1.000
_cell.angle_alpha   90.00
_cell.angle_beta   90.00
_cell.angle_gamma   90.00
#
_symmetry.space_group_name_H-M   'P 1'
#
loop_
_entity.id
_entity.type
_entity.pdbx_description
1 polymer ?
#
loop_
_entity_poly.entity_id
_entity_poly.type
_entity_poly.pdbx_seq_one_letter_code
_entity_poly.pdbx_strand_id
1 'polypeptide(L)'
;MSEMLSARQWQDLFRGGAFQDRSRETQIRAGWYDWFCSDTALAGRLQRIGRVVMGITEPAILDNYYVWFKNNCPLDGPLYDDVRFEPLEGDRCGRYFVVSQDCPYEKQKWTLYTERGGFQEPEFGCQSVREMQRYLNEHGKELARATEPPTVTKMPKRRCRRDEPEEKSFAAHPPS
;
A
#
# COMPACT_ATOMS: atom_id res chain seq x y z
N MET A 1 -19.81 -6.36 -2.89
CA MET A 1 -18.47 -5.82 -3.21
C MET A 1 -18.64 -4.96 -4.44
N SER A 2 -18.16 -3.71 -4.40
CA SER A 2 -18.09 -2.87 -5.61
C SER A 2 -17.24 -3.57 -6.65
N GLU A 3 -17.61 -3.51 -7.93
CA GLU A 3 -16.76 -3.99 -9.02
C GLU A 3 -15.38 -3.34 -8.91
N MET A 4 -14.33 -4.16 -8.97
CA MET A 4 -12.94 -3.70 -8.88
C MET A 4 -12.54 -3.21 -10.27
N LEU A 5 -12.54 -1.89 -10.43
CA LEU A 5 -12.20 -1.23 -11.70
C LEU A 5 -10.71 -1.37 -11.97
N SER A 6 -10.36 -1.72 -13.21
CA SER A 6 -8.96 -1.61 -13.64
C SER A 6 -8.48 -0.16 -13.55
N ALA A 7 -7.17 0.04 -13.44
CA ALA A 7 -6.58 1.38 -13.42
C ALA A 7 -6.95 2.16 -14.70
N ARG A 8 -7.12 1.48 -15.85
CA ARG A 8 -7.67 2.08 -17.07
C ARG A 8 -9.11 2.60 -16.87
N GLN A 9 -10.01 1.75 -16.38
CA GLN A 9 -11.40 2.13 -16.15
C GLN A 9 -11.50 3.26 -15.11
N TRP A 10 -10.66 3.20 -14.07
CA TRP A 10 -10.56 4.26 -13.08
C TRP A 10 -10.11 5.59 -13.72
N GLN A 11 -9.11 5.57 -14.61
CA GLN A 11 -8.69 6.78 -15.33
C GLN A 11 -9.82 7.37 -16.17
N ASP A 12 -10.61 6.53 -16.84
CA ASP A 12 -11.73 6.98 -17.67
C ASP A 12 -12.83 7.65 -16.83
N LEU A 13 -13.18 7.07 -15.69
CA LEU A 13 -14.13 7.68 -14.75
C LEU A 13 -13.59 8.97 -14.13
N PHE A 14 -12.31 8.99 -13.74
CA PHE A 14 -11.67 10.17 -13.18
C PHE A 14 -11.67 11.32 -14.19
N ARG A 15 -11.30 11.05 -15.44
CA ARG A 15 -11.31 12.01 -16.56
C ARG A 15 -12.72 12.48 -16.89
N GLY A 16 -13.71 11.59 -16.80
CA GLY A 16 -15.14 11.89 -16.97
C GLY A 16 -15.76 12.67 -15.80
N GLY A 17 -15.01 12.95 -14.74
CA GLY A 17 -15.49 13.73 -13.60
C GLY A 17 -16.35 12.94 -12.60
N ALA A 18 -16.40 11.61 -12.69
CA ALA A 18 -17.21 10.76 -11.82
C ALA A 18 -16.89 10.90 -10.32
N PHE A 19 -15.71 11.44 -9.99
CA PHE A 19 -15.19 11.58 -8.62
C PHE A 19 -15.08 13.04 -8.15
N GLN A 20 -15.73 14.00 -8.83
CA GLN A 20 -15.68 15.41 -8.47
C GLN A 20 -16.53 15.77 -7.24
N ASP A 21 -17.61 15.03 -7.01
CA ASP A 21 -18.50 15.26 -5.88
C ASP A 21 -17.80 14.95 -4.54
N ARG A 22 -18.07 15.79 -3.52
CA ARG A 22 -17.39 15.74 -2.22
C ARG A 22 -18.04 14.78 -1.23
N SER A 23 -19.13 14.11 -1.59
CA SER A 23 -19.77 13.16 -0.69
C SER A 23 -18.84 11.99 -0.38
N ARG A 24 -18.96 11.49 0.85
CA ARG A 24 -18.26 10.29 1.29
C ARG A 24 -18.50 9.11 0.35
N GLU A 25 -19.73 8.94 -0.14
CA GLU A 25 -20.10 7.86 -1.05
C GLU A 25 -19.33 7.93 -2.37
N THR A 26 -19.27 9.10 -3.01
CA THR A 26 -18.48 9.29 -4.23
C THR A 26 -17.00 9.02 -3.97
N GLN A 27 -16.47 9.43 -2.82
CA GLN A 27 -15.04 9.27 -2.52
C GLN A 27 -14.69 7.82 -2.14
N ILE A 28 -15.59 7.07 -1.50
CA ILE A 28 -15.45 5.62 -1.35
C ILE A 28 -15.43 4.94 -2.74
N ARG A 29 -16.36 5.32 -3.62
CA ARG A 29 -16.40 4.80 -5.00
C ARG A 29 -15.15 5.15 -5.81
N ALA A 30 -14.52 6.29 -5.51
CA ALA A 30 -13.27 6.71 -6.12
C ALA A 30 -12.06 5.89 -5.66
N GLY A 31 -12.22 5.07 -4.61
CA GLY A 31 -11.20 4.15 -4.10
C GLY A 31 -10.62 4.53 -2.75
N TRP A 32 -11.13 5.55 -2.05
CA TRP A 32 -10.69 5.81 -0.67
C TRP A 32 -11.16 4.68 0.24
N TYR A 33 -10.20 4.01 0.88
CA TYR A 33 -10.46 2.85 1.74
C TYR A 33 -10.48 3.22 3.23
N ASP A 34 -9.50 4.03 3.65
CA ASP A 34 -9.30 4.44 5.04
C ASP A 34 -8.64 5.82 5.07
N TRP A 35 -9.09 6.70 5.98
CA TRP A 35 -8.65 8.09 6.03
C TRP A 35 -8.84 8.71 7.42
N PHE A 36 -8.00 9.71 7.72
CA PHE A 36 -8.05 10.47 8.97
C PHE A 36 -8.43 11.95 8.77
N CYS A 37 -8.41 12.44 7.53
CA CYS A 37 -8.93 13.77 7.19
C CYS A 37 -10.47 13.81 7.13
N SER A 38 -11.07 14.98 6.94
CA SER A 38 -12.53 15.08 6.76
C SER A 38 -12.97 14.52 5.41
N ASP A 39 -14.19 13.96 5.34
CA ASP A 39 -14.77 13.46 4.08
C ASP A 39 -14.75 14.53 2.97
N THR A 40 -15.02 15.78 3.33
CA THR A 40 -15.02 16.92 2.41
C THR A 40 -13.65 17.26 1.81
N ALA A 41 -12.56 16.81 2.43
CA ALA A 41 -11.20 17.01 1.95
C ALA A 41 -10.76 15.95 0.92
N LEU A 42 -11.42 14.78 0.90
CA LEU A 42 -11.02 13.63 0.08
C LEU A 42 -11.00 13.95 -1.41
N ALA A 43 -12.03 14.64 -1.93
CA ALA A 43 -12.08 15.00 -3.35
C ALA A 43 -10.88 15.87 -3.77
N GLY A 44 -10.51 16.83 -2.93
CA GLY A 44 -9.35 17.70 -3.19
C GLY A 44 -8.01 16.96 -3.08
N ARG A 45 -7.91 15.99 -2.16
CA ARG A 45 -6.73 15.11 -2.02
C ARG A 45 -6.60 14.16 -3.21
N LEU A 46 -7.71 13.58 -3.66
CA LEU A 46 -7.77 12.68 -4.82
C LEU A 46 -7.23 13.37 -6.08
N GLN A 47 -7.56 14.65 -6.29
CA GLN A 47 -7.03 15.44 -7.41
C GLN A 47 -5.51 15.65 -7.37
N ARG A 48 -4.85 15.44 -6.23
CA ARG A 48 -3.39 15.53 -6.08
C ARG A 48 -2.75 14.18 -6.31
N ILE A 49 -3.10 13.19 -5.49
CA ILE A 49 -2.50 11.84 -5.56
C ILE A 49 -2.88 11.14 -6.88
N GLY A 50 -4.13 11.29 -7.35
CA GLY A 50 -4.63 10.70 -8.58
C GLY A 50 -3.88 11.14 -9.85
N ARG A 51 -3.10 12.23 -9.79
CA ARG A 51 -2.23 12.63 -10.91
C ARG A 51 -1.21 11.56 -11.26
N VAL A 52 -0.70 10.81 -10.28
CA VAL A 52 0.26 9.74 -10.58
C VAL A 52 -0.41 8.65 -11.40
N VAL A 53 -1.62 8.22 -11.00
CA VAL A 53 -2.42 7.21 -11.71
C VAL A 53 -2.73 7.69 -13.12
N MET A 54 -3.16 8.95 -13.28
CA MET A 54 -3.51 9.54 -14.58
C MET A 54 -2.36 9.65 -15.58
N GLY A 55 -1.10 9.60 -15.13
CA GLY A 55 0.07 9.63 -16.02
C GLY A 55 0.63 8.27 -16.39
N ILE A 56 0.04 7.18 -15.89
CA ILE A 56 0.41 5.83 -16.27
C ILE A 56 -0.18 5.53 -17.65
N THR A 57 0.67 5.02 -18.54
CA THR A 57 0.34 4.61 -19.91
C THR A 57 0.69 3.16 -20.19
N GLU A 58 1.50 2.51 -19.34
CA GLU A 58 1.93 1.10 -19.52
C GLU A 58 0.74 0.13 -19.33
N PRO A 59 0.34 -0.62 -20.38
CA PRO A 59 -0.78 -1.56 -20.31
C PRO A 59 -0.64 -2.62 -19.22
N ALA A 60 0.58 -3.09 -18.92
CA ALA A 60 0.80 -4.08 -17.88
C ALA A 60 0.29 -3.61 -16.50
N ILE A 61 0.34 -2.30 -16.22
CA ILE A 61 -0.27 -1.70 -15.02
C ILE A 61 -1.75 -1.41 -15.27
N LEU A 62 -2.09 -0.72 -16.37
CA LEU A 62 -3.45 -0.22 -16.61
C LEU A 62 -4.53 -1.31 -16.63
N ASP A 63 -4.19 -2.47 -17.18
CA ASP A 63 -5.16 -3.53 -17.47
C ASP A 63 -5.17 -4.65 -16.43
N ASN A 64 -4.15 -4.74 -15.57
CA ASN A 64 -4.00 -5.85 -14.62
C ASN A 64 -4.08 -5.43 -13.15
N TYR A 65 -4.25 -4.13 -12.87
CA TYR A 65 -4.31 -3.61 -11.52
C TYR A 65 -5.56 -2.80 -11.29
N TYR A 66 -6.08 -2.85 -10.06
CA TYR A 66 -6.97 -1.81 -9.54
C TYR A 66 -6.19 -0.92 -8.58
N VAL A 67 -6.73 0.29 -8.36
CA VAL A 67 -6.15 1.27 -7.44
C VAL A 67 -7.07 1.55 -6.27
N TRP A 68 -6.47 1.76 -5.11
CA TRP A 68 -7.17 2.26 -3.93
C TRP A 68 -6.26 3.20 -3.15
N PHE A 69 -6.88 4.09 -2.37
CA PHE A 69 -6.22 5.22 -1.75
C PHE A 69 -6.36 5.18 -0.24
N LYS A 70 -5.31 5.61 0.46
CA LYS A 70 -5.36 5.88 1.90
C LYS A 70 -4.88 7.28 2.21
N ASN A 71 -5.52 7.90 3.18
CA ASN A 71 -4.96 9.08 3.83
C ASN A 71 -4.45 8.61 5.19
N ASN A 72 -3.14 8.66 5.41
CA ASN A 72 -2.50 8.06 6.56
C ASN A 72 -2.23 9.10 7.66
N CYS A 73 -2.38 8.66 8.92
CA CYS A 73 -2.02 9.43 10.10
C CYS A 73 -0.72 8.88 10.70
N PRO A 74 0.44 9.51 10.45
CA PRO A 74 1.67 9.14 11.11
C PRO A 74 1.58 9.43 12.62
N LEU A 75 2.39 8.74 13.43
CA LEU A 75 2.47 9.03 14.88
C LEU A 75 3.06 10.42 15.14
N ASP A 76 3.97 10.85 14.27
CA ASP A 76 4.61 12.16 14.29
C ASP A 76 4.71 12.69 12.85
N GLY A 77 4.20 13.90 12.62
CA GLY A 77 4.15 14.56 11.31
C GLY A 77 2.75 14.77 10.71
N PRO A 78 2.66 15.44 9.55
CA PRO A 78 1.40 15.71 8.85
C PRO A 78 0.78 14.46 8.21
N LEU A 79 -0.55 14.52 8.01
CA LEU A 79 -1.27 13.51 7.22
C LEU A 79 -0.79 13.50 5.76
N TYR A 80 -0.57 12.31 5.21
CA TYR A 80 -0.11 12.10 3.84
C TYR A 80 -1.00 11.12 3.09
N ASP A 81 -0.89 11.06 1.77
CA ASP A 81 -1.74 10.22 0.93
C ASP A 81 -0.89 9.13 0.25
N ASP A 82 -1.43 7.92 0.13
CA ASP A 82 -0.88 6.86 -0.71
C ASP A 82 -1.92 6.34 -1.70
N VAL A 83 -1.43 5.87 -2.85
CA VAL A 83 -2.19 5.04 -3.78
C VAL A 83 -1.52 3.68 -3.88
N ARG A 84 -2.35 2.64 -3.90
CA ARG A 84 -1.93 1.25 -3.85
C ARG A 84 -2.42 0.57 -5.10
N PHE A 85 -1.50 -0.17 -5.73
CA PHE A 85 -1.74 -0.92 -6.95
C PHE A 85 -1.74 -2.39 -6.57
N GLU A 86 -2.91 -3.00 -6.72
CA GLU A 86 -3.10 -4.40 -6.39
C GLU A 86 -3.57 -5.17 -7.63
N PRO A 87 -3.00 -6.36 -7.91
CA PRO A 87 -3.44 -7.15 -9.05
C PRO A 87 -4.93 -7.42 -9.02
N LEU A 88 -5.60 -7.27 -10.17
CA LEU A 88 -7.01 -7.61 -10.34
C LEU A 88 -7.26 -9.11 -10.14
N GLU A 89 -6.30 -9.93 -10.53
CA GLU A 89 -6.42 -11.39 -10.52
C GLU A 89 -5.20 -12.07 -9.90
N GLY A 90 -5.47 -13.17 -9.20
CA GLY A 90 -4.49 -14.02 -8.54
C GLY A 90 -3.87 -13.39 -7.28
N ASP A 91 -2.94 -14.13 -6.67
CA ASP A 91 -2.18 -13.65 -5.52
C ASP A 91 -1.23 -12.53 -5.91
N ARG A 92 -0.87 -11.67 -4.95
CA ARG A 92 0.03 -10.53 -5.23
C ARG A 92 1.37 -10.99 -5.80
N CYS A 93 1.99 -12.02 -5.22
CA CYS A 93 3.26 -12.59 -5.69
C CYS A 93 4.32 -11.52 -6.03
N GLY A 94 4.50 -10.53 -5.15
CA GLY A 94 5.49 -9.46 -5.33
C GLY A 94 5.06 -8.33 -6.26
N ARG A 95 3.89 -8.45 -6.89
CA ARG A 95 3.34 -7.47 -7.85
C ARG A 95 2.65 -6.29 -7.19
N TYR A 96 2.32 -6.36 -5.91
CA TYR A 96 1.67 -5.26 -5.19
C TYR A 96 2.69 -4.13 -4.91
N PHE A 97 2.28 -2.89 -5.15
CA PHE A 97 3.12 -1.72 -4.89
C PHE A 97 2.33 -0.50 -4.44
N VAL A 98 3.01 0.43 -3.80
CA VAL A 98 2.44 1.61 -3.15
C VAL A 98 3.22 2.84 -3.60
N VAL A 99 2.52 3.87 -4.03
CA VAL A 99 3.10 5.19 -4.27
C VAL A 99 2.58 6.14 -3.19
N SER A 100 3.48 6.65 -2.36
CA SER A 100 3.17 7.65 -1.34
C SER A 100 3.52 9.05 -1.82
N GLN A 101 2.73 10.03 -1.41
CA GLN A 101 2.97 11.45 -1.65
C GLN A 101 3.04 12.21 -0.32
N ASP A 102 4.11 12.99 -0.14
CA ASP A 102 4.33 13.86 1.02
C ASP A 102 4.39 13.08 2.36
N CYS A 103 4.89 11.83 2.34
CA CYS A 103 5.14 11.04 3.56
C CYS A 103 6.21 11.73 4.42
N PRO A 104 5.94 12.05 5.70
CA PRO A 104 6.89 12.82 6.52
C PRO A 104 8.13 12.05 6.95
N TYR A 105 8.11 10.72 6.80
CA TYR A 105 9.26 9.87 7.06
C TYR A 105 10.21 9.75 5.86
N GLU A 106 9.82 10.32 4.72
CA GLU A 106 10.59 10.27 3.48
C GLU A 106 11.27 11.59 3.16
N LYS A 107 12.48 11.51 2.59
CA LYS A 107 13.19 12.69 2.08
C LYS A 107 12.60 13.19 0.76
N GLN A 108 12.01 12.29 -0.02
CA GLN A 108 11.48 12.57 -1.35
C GLN A 108 9.97 12.78 -1.27
N LYS A 109 9.46 13.69 -2.10
CA LYS A 109 8.03 13.99 -2.16
C LYS A 109 7.21 12.77 -2.59
N TRP A 110 7.71 12.02 -3.57
CA TRP A 110 7.07 10.82 -4.10
C TRP A 110 7.97 9.64 -3.81
N THR A 111 7.42 8.56 -3.26
CA THR A 111 8.15 7.32 -3.01
C THR A 111 7.34 6.12 -3.48
N LEU A 112 8.02 5.19 -4.14
CA LEU A 112 7.50 3.91 -4.57
C LEU A 112 8.05 2.82 -3.66
N TYR A 113 7.13 2.04 -3.10
CA TYR A 113 7.44 0.85 -2.33
C TYR A 113 6.83 -0.38 -3.00
N THR A 114 7.57 -1.49 -3.04
CA THR A 114 7.12 -2.71 -3.70
C THR A 114 7.14 -3.89 -2.74
N GLU A 115 6.22 -4.83 -2.95
CA GLU A 115 6.17 -6.06 -2.16
C GLU A 115 7.39 -6.93 -2.41
N ARG A 116 7.90 -7.00 -3.64
CA ARG A 116 9.17 -7.68 -3.96
C ARG A 116 10.37 -7.10 -3.21
N GLY A 117 10.33 -5.81 -2.86
CA GLY A 117 11.35 -5.12 -2.06
C GLY A 117 11.13 -5.26 -0.55
N GLY A 118 10.07 -5.96 -0.11
CA GLY A 118 9.79 -6.22 1.30
C GLY A 118 9.36 -5.00 2.11
N PHE A 119 9.02 -3.88 1.48
CA PHE A 119 8.58 -2.63 2.14
C PHE A 119 9.56 -1.99 3.13
N GLN A 120 10.84 -2.38 3.11
CA GLN A 120 11.83 -1.85 4.07
C GLN A 120 12.37 -0.47 3.66
N GLU A 121 12.64 -0.31 2.37
CA GLU A 121 13.16 0.92 1.77
C GLU A 121 12.41 1.22 0.46
N PRO A 122 12.33 2.49 0.05
CA PRO A 122 11.68 2.83 -1.21
C PRO A 122 12.53 2.30 -2.38
N GLU A 123 11.87 1.61 -3.32
CA GLU A 123 12.50 1.17 -4.56
C GLU A 123 12.86 2.36 -5.46
N PHE A 124 12.04 3.42 -5.41
CA PHE A 124 12.29 4.65 -6.14
C PHE A 124 11.73 5.86 -5.38
N GLY A 125 12.41 7.01 -5.47
CA GLY A 125 11.96 8.25 -4.87
C GLY A 125 12.32 9.46 -5.74
N CYS A 126 11.42 10.44 -5.85
CA CYS A 126 11.63 11.64 -6.65
C CYS A 126 10.83 12.84 -6.15
N GLN A 127 11.12 14.03 -6.70
CA GLN A 127 10.48 15.27 -6.29
C GLN A 127 9.24 15.62 -7.12
N SER A 128 9.10 15.05 -8.32
CA SER A 128 8.02 15.38 -9.24
C SER A 128 7.16 14.18 -9.63
N VAL A 129 5.87 14.42 -9.80
CA VAL A 129 4.93 13.39 -10.28
C VAL A 129 5.32 12.89 -11.68
N ARG A 130 5.94 13.73 -12.51
CA ARG A 130 6.36 13.37 -13.87
C ARG A 130 7.49 12.34 -13.87
N GLU A 131 8.42 12.43 -12.93
CA GLU A 131 9.48 11.44 -12.75
C GLU A 131 8.93 10.13 -12.22
N MET A 132 8.00 10.18 -11.25
CA MET A 132 7.31 8.98 -10.77
C MET A 132 6.54 8.28 -11.90
N GLN A 133 5.78 9.04 -12.69
CA GLN A 133 5.07 8.52 -13.87
C GLN A 133 6.03 7.89 -14.89
N ARG A 134 7.16 8.56 -15.19
CA ARG A 134 8.20 8.02 -16.08
C ARG A 134 8.70 6.67 -15.57
N TYR A 135 9.06 6.59 -14.29
CA TYR A 135 9.56 5.37 -13.69
C TYR A 135 8.53 4.23 -13.80
N LEU A 136 7.28 4.48 -13.41
CA LEU A 136 6.18 3.50 -13.49
C LEU A 136 5.93 3.02 -14.92
N ASN A 137 6.06 3.89 -15.92
CA ASN A 137 5.88 3.53 -17.32
C ASN A 137 7.07 2.76 -17.89
N GLU A 138 8.29 3.10 -17.50
CA GLU A 138 9.51 2.40 -17.94
C GLU A 138 9.62 1.00 -17.32
N HIS A 139 9.21 0.84 -16.05
CA HIS A 139 9.38 -0.40 -15.28
C HIS A 139 8.07 -1.16 -15.07
N GLY A 140 6.96 -0.73 -15.68
CA GLY A 140 5.63 -1.29 -15.39
C GLY A 140 5.48 -2.78 -15.72
N LYS A 141 6.19 -3.26 -16.75
CA LYS A 141 6.25 -4.70 -17.07
C LYS A 141 6.98 -5.51 -16.00
N GLU A 142 8.04 -4.95 -15.43
CA GLU A 142 8.79 -5.56 -14.33
C GLU A 142 7.96 -5.53 -13.04
N LEU A 143 7.26 -4.42 -12.79
CA LEU A 143 6.30 -4.29 -11.69
C LEU A 143 5.19 -5.34 -11.75
N ALA A 144 4.69 -5.64 -12.95
CA ALA A 144 3.65 -6.63 -13.19
C ALA A 144 4.13 -8.09 -13.20
N ARG A 145 5.44 -8.34 -13.20
CA ARG A 145 5.99 -9.69 -13.23
C ARG A 145 5.89 -10.33 -11.85
N ALA A 146 5.21 -11.47 -11.76
CA ALA A 146 5.17 -12.26 -10.54
C ALA A 146 6.59 -12.70 -10.15
N THR A 147 6.94 -12.50 -8.88
CA THR A 147 8.14 -13.07 -8.30
C THR A 147 7.85 -14.48 -7.82
N GLU A 148 8.83 -15.37 -7.91
CA GLU A 148 8.75 -16.64 -7.21
C GLU A 148 8.55 -16.36 -5.71
N PRO A 149 7.74 -17.16 -5.00
CA PRO A 149 7.65 -17.03 -3.55
C PRO A 149 9.08 -17.11 -3.00
N PRO A 150 9.47 -16.26 -2.04
CA PRO A 150 10.77 -16.41 -1.42
C PRO A 150 10.88 -17.86 -0.94
N THR A 151 11.88 -18.58 -1.45
CA THR A 151 12.16 -19.94 -1.01
C THR A 151 12.26 -19.87 0.50
N VAL A 152 11.29 -20.44 1.20
CA VAL A 152 11.30 -20.45 2.66
C VAL A 152 12.52 -21.27 3.05
N THR A 153 13.65 -20.62 3.26
CA THR A 153 14.71 -21.16 4.10
C THR A 153 14.03 -21.34 5.43
N LYS A 154 13.61 -22.57 5.72
CA LYS A 154 13.06 -22.96 7.02
C LYS A 154 14.07 -22.45 8.04
N MET A 155 13.77 -21.33 8.69
CA MET A 155 14.52 -20.95 9.87
C MET A 155 14.45 -22.17 10.78
N PRO A 156 15.59 -22.69 11.30
CA PRO A 156 15.55 -23.81 12.20
C PRO A 156 14.62 -23.39 13.34
N LYS A 157 13.55 -24.18 13.54
CA LYS A 157 12.64 -24.00 14.66
C LYS A 157 13.52 -23.83 15.89
N ARG A 158 13.61 -22.60 16.43
CA ARG A 158 14.10 -22.42 17.79
C ARG A 158 13.18 -23.30 18.61
N ARG A 159 13.71 -24.41 19.14
CA ARG A 159 12.98 -25.26 20.07
C ARG A 159 12.46 -24.30 21.13
N CYS A 160 11.14 -24.17 21.25
CA CYS A 160 10.54 -23.70 22.48
C CYS A 160 11.17 -24.55 23.58
N ARG A 161 11.92 -23.90 24.48
CA ARG A 161 12.30 -24.55 25.73
C ARG A 161 10.98 -25.00 26.33
N ARG A 162 10.83 -26.30 26.54
CA ARG A 162 9.79 -26.83 27.41
C ARG A 162 10.07 -26.19 28.77
N ASP A 163 9.12 -25.41 29.26
CA ASP A 163 9.11 -25.04 30.67
C ASP A 163 9.09 -26.35 31.47
N GLU A 164 10.18 -26.62 32.20
CA GLU A 164 10.17 -27.62 33.25
C GLU A 164 9.32 -27.08 34.40
N PRO A 165 8.38 -27.86 34.97
CA PRO A 165 7.63 -27.39 36.12
C PRO A 165 8.56 -27.33 37.34
N GLU A 166 8.67 -26.14 37.94
CA GLU A 166 9.26 -25.96 39.27
C GLU A 166 8.50 -26.81 40.30
N GLU A 167 9.16 -27.86 40.76
CA GLU A 167 8.70 -28.69 41.88
C GLU A 167 8.80 -27.86 43.18
N LYS A 168 7.69 -27.23 43.57
CA LYS A 168 7.57 -26.55 44.86
C LYS A 168 7.63 -27.60 45.98
N SER A 169 8.81 -27.76 46.57
CA SER A 169 9.02 -28.44 47.85
C SER A 169 8.24 -27.70 48.95
N PHE A 170 7.12 -28.29 49.37
CA PHE A 170 6.44 -27.94 50.62
C PHE A 170 7.14 -28.69 51.76
N ALA A 171 8.09 -28.04 52.42
CA ALA A 171 8.61 -28.51 53.69
C ALA A 171 7.65 -28.07 54.81
N ALA A 172 6.93 -29.05 55.37
CA ALA A 172 6.13 -28.87 56.57
C ALA A 172 7.04 -28.60 57.78
N HIS A 173 6.77 -27.51 58.51
CA HIS A 173 7.30 -27.32 59.85
C HIS A 173 6.49 -28.17 60.84
N PRO A 174 7.11 -28.98 61.71
CA PRO A 174 6.44 -29.58 62.85
C PRO A 174 6.41 -28.59 64.04
N PRO A 175 5.42 -28.73 64.95
CA PRO A 175 5.12 -27.72 65.96
C PRO A 175 5.92 -27.92 67.25
N SER A 176 6.36 -26.83 67.85
CA SER A 176 6.21 -26.45 69.28
C SER A 176 6.83 -25.08 69.50
#